data_AF-A0A2V6F811-F1
#
_entry.id   AF-A0A2V6F811-F1
#
_cell.length_a   1.000
_cell.length_b   1.000
_cell.length_c   1.000
_cell.angle_alpha   90.00
_cell.angle_beta   90.00
_cell.angle_gamma   90.00
#
_symmetry.space_group_name_H-M   'P 1'
#
loop_
_entity.id
_entity.type
_entity.pdbx_description
1 polymer ?
#
loop_
_entity_poly.entity_id
_entity_poly.type
_entity_poly.pdbx_seq_one_letter_code
_entity_poly.pdbx_strand_id
1 'polypeptide(L)' 'MATLRFRAVANKSYTIQYRDDASTGAWQRLADVPAAGASRSVDVPDPINSNIKERFYRLVTPAMR' A
#
# COMPACT_ATOMS: atom_id res chain seq x y z
N MET A 1 7.16 -10.77 -8.79
CA MET A 1 6.71 -9.37 -8.82
C MET A 1 5.19 -9.36 -8.70
N ALA A 2 4.63 -8.51 -7.84
CA ALA A 2 3.19 -8.40 -7.62
C ALA A 2 2.72 -6.96 -7.90
N THR A 3 1.41 -6.73 -7.95
CA THR A 3 0.84 -5.39 -8.07
C THR A 3 -0.36 -5.26 -7.14
N LEU A 4 -0.31 -4.27 -6.25
CA LEU A 4 -1.42 -3.93 -5.38
C LEU A 4 -2.36 -2.97 -6.12
N ARG A 5 -3.59 -3.40 -6.37
CA ARG A 5 -4.65 -2.60 -6.99
C ARG A 5 -5.73 -2.28 -5.96
N PHE A 6 -6.10 -1.01 -5.82
CA PHE A 6 -7.22 -0.59 -4.98
C PHE A 6 -7.93 0.65 -5.53
N ARG A 7 -9.15 0.91 -5.04
CA ARG A 7 -9.91 2.12 -5.38
C ARG A 7 -9.58 3.24 -4.38
N ALA A 8 -8.84 4.25 -4.81
CA ALA A 8 -8.59 5.45 -4.02
C ALA A 8 -9.80 6.38 -4.12
N VAL A 9 -10.38 6.73 -2.97
CA VAL A 9 -11.51 7.69 -2.88
C VAL A 9 -11.01 9.12 -3.11
N ALA A 10 -11.81 9.92 -3.80
CA ALA A 10 -11.54 11.35 -4.04
C ALA A 10 -11.20 12.10 -2.75
N ASN A 11 -10.30 13.08 -2.87
CA ASN A 11 -9.84 13.96 -1.79
C ASN A 11 -9.23 13.25 -0.57
N LYS A 12 -8.82 11.97 -0.70
CA LYS A 12 -8.09 11.23 0.33
C LYS A 12 -6.69 10.86 -0.14
N SER A 13 -5.71 11.09 0.72
CA SER A 13 -4.34 10.58 0.55
C SER A 13 -4.16 9.27 1.32
N TYR A 14 -3.22 8.45 0.85
CA TYR A 14 -2.92 7.15 1.46
C TYR A 14 -1.41 6.93 1.57
N THR A 15 -0.98 6.29 2.65
CA THR A 15 0.30 5.59 2.71
C THR A 15 0.01 4.09 2.65
N ILE A 16 0.59 3.42 1.67
CA ILE A 16 0.53 1.97 1.54
C ILE A 16 1.68 1.40 2.37
N GLN A 17 1.36 0.46 3.25
CA GLN A 17 2.36 -0.25 4.02
C GLN A 17 2.21 -1.75 3.84
N TYR A 18 3.31 -2.46 4.00
CA TYR A 18 3.35 -3.90 3.99
C TYR A 18 4.06 -4.46 5.23
N ARG A 19 3.87 -5.75 5.46
CA ARG A 19 4.68 -6.57 6.36
C ARG A 19 4.65 -8.02 5.87
N ASP A 20 5.73 -8.75 6.14
CA ASP A 20 5.91 -10.12 5.64
C ASP A 20 5.50 -11.19 6.67
N ASP A 21 5.00 -10.76 7.84
CA ASP A 21 4.45 -11.62 8.88
C ASP A 21 3.13 -11.05 9.41
N ALA A 22 2.16 -11.91 9.72
CA ALA A 22 0.83 -11.51 10.17
C ALA A 22 0.78 -11.03 11.63
N SER A 23 1.76 -11.38 12.44
CA SER A 23 1.72 -11.23 13.90
C SER A 23 2.84 -10.33 14.44
N THR A 24 3.97 -10.28 13.75
CA THR A 24 5.20 -9.63 14.21
C THR A 24 5.77 -8.67 13.15
N GLY A 25 6.78 -7.90 13.57
CA GLY A 25 7.47 -6.94 12.70
C GLY A 25 6.76 -5.59 12.55
N ALA A 26 7.53 -4.59 12.14
CA ALA A 26 7.01 -3.26 11.85
C ALA A 26 6.41 -3.21 10.45
N TRP A 27 5.37 -2.40 10.28
CA TRP A 27 4.84 -2.07 8.96
C TRP A 27 5.82 -1.17 8.21
N GLN A 28 6.19 -1.57 7.00
CA GLN A 28 7.12 -0.86 6.13
C GLN A 28 6.35 -0.08 5.06
N ARG A 29 6.79 1.15 4.75
CA ARG A 29 6.18 1.96 3.68
C ARG A 29 6.52 1.38 2.32
N LEU A 30 5.50 1.11 1.50
CA LEU A 30 5.64 0.73 0.09
C LEU A 30 5.62 1.98 -0.80
N ALA A 31 4.57 2.79 -0.67
CA ALA A 31 4.36 3.98 -1.49
C ALA A 31 3.36 4.93 -0.85
N ASP A 32 3.41 6.19 -1.23
CA ASP A 32 2.40 7.18 -0.91
C ASP A 32 1.56 7.50 -2.15
N VAL A 33 0.25 7.68 -1.94
CA VAL A 33 -0.72 8.03 -2.97
C VAL A 33 -1.33 9.37 -2.59
N PRO A 34 -1.05 10.45 -3.35
CA PRO A 34 -1.60 11.75 -3.05
C PRO A 34 -3.11 11.78 -3.29
N ALA A 35 -3.78 12.70 -2.59
CA ALA A 35 -5.19 12.98 -2.83
C ALA A 35 -5.39 13.45 -4.28
N ALA A 36 -6.48 13.00 -4.89
CA ALA A 36 -6.90 13.41 -6.23
C ALA A 36 -8.35 13.88 -6.20
N GLY A 37 -8.73 14.76 -7.13
CA GLY A 37 -10.08 15.34 -7.17
C GLY A 37 -11.21 14.36 -7.54
N ALA A 38 -10.87 13.16 -8.02
CA ALA A 38 -11.83 12.12 -8.38
C ALA A 38 -11.38 10.75 -7.86
N SER A 39 -12.35 9.86 -7.64
CA SER A 39 -12.06 8.48 -7.23
C SER A 39 -11.49 7.71 -8.41
N ARG A 40 -10.39 7.00 -8.20
CA ARG A 40 -9.66 6.30 -9.27
C ARG A 40 -9.14 4.95 -8.80
N SER A 41 -8.96 4.02 -9.74
CA SER A 41 -8.15 2.84 -9.49
C SER A 41 -6.67 3.24 -9.43
N VAL A 42 -5.95 2.67 -8.48
CA VAL A 42 -4.51 2.87 -8.30
C VAL A 42 -3.82 1.53 -8.34
N ASP A 43 -2.80 1.44 -9.18
CA ASP A 43 -1.94 0.28 -9.32
C ASP A 43 -0.55 0.63 -8.78
N VAL A 44 -0.08 -0.13 -7.81
CA VAL A 44 1.24 0.05 -7.21
C VAL A 44 2.05 -1.22 -7.38
N PRO A 45 3.13 -1.18 -8.19
CA PRO A 45 4.06 -2.29 -8.30
C PRO A 45 4.68 -2.62 -6.94
N ASP A 46 4.71 -3.90 -6.58
CA ASP A 46 5.43 -4.40 -5.41
C ASP A 46 6.55 -5.35 -5.87
N PRO A 47 7.83 -4.92 -5.76
CA PRO A 47 8.99 -5.77 -6.04
C PRO A 47 9.23 -6.74 -4.87
N ILE A 48 8.28 -7.65 -4.64
CA ILE A 48 8.41 -8.71 -3.65
C ILE A 48 9.49 -9.72 -4.06
N ASN A 49 10.38 -10.05 -3.12
CA ASN A 49 11.42 -11.06 -3.28
C ASN A 49 10.80 -12.47 -3.29
N SER A 50 11.30 -13.38 -4.13
CA SER A 50 10.81 -14.77 -4.25
C SER A 50 10.91 -15.59 -2.96
N ASN A 51 11.72 -15.16 -1.99
CA ASN A 51 11.86 -15.81 -0.69
C ASN A 51 10.71 -15.46 0.27
N ILE A 52 9.97 -14.38 0.01
CA ILE A 52 8.82 -13.99 0.83
C ILE A 52 7.61 -14.84 0.42
N LYS A 53 7.07 -15.60 1.38
CA LYS A 53 5.93 -16.51 1.15
C LYS A 53 4.59 -15.81 1.29
N GLU A 54 4.52 -14.82 2.16
CA GLU A 54 3.30 -14.06 2.45
C GLU A 54 3.64 -12.60 2.67
N ARG A 55 2.72 -11.72 2.28
CA ARG A 55 2.81 -10.28 2.53
C ARG A 55 1.43 -9.72 2.79
N PHE A 56 1.31 -8.97 3.86
CA PHE A 56 0.08 -8.31 4.28
C PHE A 56 0.20 -6.83 3.96
N TYR A 57 -0.89 -6.23 3.51
CA TYR A 57 -0.94 -4.82 3.15
C TYR A 57 -1.96 -4.08 4.00
N ARG A 58 -1.70 -2.79 4.25
CA ARG A 58 -2.69 -1.87 4.79
C ARG A 58 -2.61 -0.53 4.09
N LEU A 59 -3.75 0.16 4.06
CA LEU A 59 -3.87 1.54 3.62
C LEU A 59 -4.03 2.42 4.86
N VAL A 60 -3.11 3.36 5.06
CA VAL A 60 -3.20 4.37 6.12
C VAL A 60 -3.72 5.65 5.50
N THR A 61 -4.76 6.25 6.07
CA THR A 61 -5.32 7.53 5.64
C THR A 61 -5.61 8.43 6.86
N PRO A 62 -5.27 9.73 6.85
CA PRO A 62 -4.48 10.43 5.84
C PRO A 62 -3.09 9.82 5.65
N ALA A 63 -2.44 10.10 4.51
CA ALA A 63 -1.06 9.65 4.30
C ALA A 63 -0.16 10.12 5.44
N MET A 64 0.72 9.22 5.88
CA MET A 64 1.74 9.53 6.87
C MET A 64 2.73 10.53 6.28
N ARG A 65 3.15 11.52 7.09
CA ARG A 65 4.24 12.44 6.72
C ARG A 65 5.58 11.73 6.55
#